data_AF-X1MXJ7-F1
#
_entry.id   AF-X1MXJ7-F1
#
_cell.length_a   1.000
_cell.length_b   1.000
_cell.length_c   1.000
_cell.angle_alpha   90.00
_cell.angle_beta   90.00
_cell.angle_gamma   90.00
#
_symmetry.space_group_name_H-M   'P 1'
#
loop_
_entity.id
_entity.type
_entity.pdbx_description
1 polymer ?
#
loop_
_entity_poly.entity_id
_entity_poly.type
_entity_poly.pdbx_seq_one_letter_code
_entity_poly.pdbx_strand_id
1 'polypeptide(L)'
;MSPKPKILLVASLAQASIDGLADYVAGADAGLLHISNLAAGAKTLEKVRRVVPDIPWGGWLTGIGGEGIKQMTKVGCDFVIFPAASTSLAILQGG
;
A
#
# COMPACT_ATOMS: atom_id res chain seq x y z
N MET A 1 26.97 20.75 -9.39
CA MET A 1 27.03 19.28 -9.24
C MET A 1 25.62 18.76 -9.38
N SER A 2 25.40 17.71 -10.17
CA SER A 2 24.08 17.05 -10.25
C SER A 2 23.84 16.22 -8.97
N PRO A 3 22.66 16.30 -8.33
CA PRO A 3 22.38 15.51 -7.14
C PRO A 3 22.45 14.02 -7.45
N LYS A 4 23.08 13.24 -6.57
CA LYS A 4 23.11 11.78 -6.70
C LYS A 4 21.68 11.22 -6.54
N PRO A 5 21.25 10.26 -7.37
CA PRO A 5 19.95 9.61 -7.18
C PRO A 5 19.85 9.00 -5.79
N LYS A 6 18.79 9.34 -5.04
CA LYS A 6 18.49 8.74 -3.74
C LYS A 6 17.83 7.37 -3.98
N ILE A 7 18.26 6.35 -3.25
CA ILE A 7 17.54 5.06 -3.19
C ILE A 7 16.36 5.25 -2.25
N LEU A 8 15.16 4.87 -2.70
CA LEU A 8 13.93 4.89 -1.90
C LEU A 8 13.64 3.51 -1.34
N LEU A 9 13.19 3.44 -0.08
CA LEU A 9 12.88 2.19 0.61
C LEU A 9 11.38 2.08 0.90
N VAL A 10 10.79 0.93 0.55
CA VAL A 10 9.39 0.61 0.86
C VAL A 10 9.36 -0.52 1.88
N ALA A 11 8.84 -0.26 3.07
CA ALA A 11 8.67 -1.27 4.11
C ALA A 11 7.41 -2.10 3.83
N SER A 12 7.56 -3.41 3.64
CA SER A 12 6.43 -4.32 3.46
C SER A 12 6.01 -4.94 4.79
N LEU A 13 4.73 -4.80 5.13
CA LEU A 13 4.16 -5.27 6.39
C LEU A 13 3.03 -6.27 6.17
N ALA A 14 3.01 -7.29 7.04
CA ALA A 14 1.85 -8.16 7.18
C ALA A 14 0.75 -7.44 7.98
N GLN A 15 -0.50 -7.79 7.69
CA GLN A 15 -1.66 -7.07 8.24
C GLN A 15 -1.80 -7.10 9.78
N ALA A 16 -1.13 -8.05 10.45
CA ALA A 16 -1.24 -8.27 11.89
C ALA A 16 -0.35 -7.35 12.74
N SER A 17 0.62 -6.61 12.17
CA SER A 17 1.66 -5.90 12.93
C SER A 17 1.45 -4.39 12.98
N ILE A 18 0.44 -3.92 13.71
CA ILE A 18 0.25 -2.47 13.97
C ILE A 18 1.01 -2.03 15.23
N ASP A 19 1.27 -2.96 16.15
CA ASP A 19 2.06 -2.68 17.36
C ASP A 19 3.53 -2.44 16.96
N GLY A 20 4.12 -1.34 17.41
CA GLY A 20 5.49 -0.96 17.04
C GLY A 20 5.64 -0.51 15.58
N LEU A 21 4.55 -0.18 14.88
CA LEU A 21 4.56 0.20 13.46
C LEU A 21 5.61 1.27 13.13
N ALA A 22 5.72 2.31 13.97
CA ALA A 22 6.66 3.41 13.77
C ALA A 22 8.12 2.92 13.74
N ASP A 23 8.46 1.93 14.58
CA ASP A 23 9.80 1.35 14.62
C ASP A 23 10.05 0.50 13.37
N TYR A 24 9.05 -0.23 12.89
CA TYR A 24 9.17 -1.05 11.67
C TYR A 24 9.33 -0.24 10.39
N VAL A 25 8.79 0.97 10.33
CA VAL A 25 8.89 1.85 9.16
C VAL A 25 9.92 2.97 9.33
N ALA A 26 10.67 2.97 10.42
CA ALA A 26 11.69 3.98 10.68
C ALA A 26 12.71 4.03 9.52
N GLY A 27 12.81 5.18 8.86
CA GLY A 27 13.71 5.39 7.73
C GLY A 27 13.20 4.87 6.38
N ALA A 28 12.01 4.26 6.33
CA ALA A 28 11.35 3.96 5.06
C ALA A 28 10.77 5.24 4.44
N ASP A 29 10.76 5.29 3.12
CA ASP A 29 10.14 6.38 2.36
C ASP A 29 8.66 6.10 2.04
N ALA A 30 8.20 4.84 2.21
CA ALA A 30 6.81 4.43 2.05
C ALA A 30 6.50 3.15 2.83
N GLY A 31 5.22 2.95 3.16
CA GLY A 31 4.71 1.73 3.75
C GLY A 31 3.84 0.94 2.76
N LEU A 32 3.94 -0.39 2.80
CA LEU A 32 3.15 -1.31 1.98
C LEU A 32 2.47 -2.35 2.84
N LEU A 33 1.15 -2.45 2.75
CA LEU A 33 0.36 -3.45 3.47
C LEU A 33 0.00 -4.62 2.56
N HIS A 34 0.26 -5.85 2.99
CA HIS A 34 -0.28 -7.03 2.33
C HIS A 34 -1.79 -7.16 2.61
N ILE A 35 -2.61 -7.09 1.56
CA ILE A 35 -4.08 -7.13 1.65
C ILE A 35 -4.58 -8.43 1.03
N SER A 36 -4.95 -9.39 1.87
CA SER A 36 -5.63 -10.62 1.47
C SER A 36 -7.16 -10.51 1.53
N ASN A 37 -7.67 -9.56 2.32
CA ASN A 37 -9.10 -9.25 2.43
C ASN A 37 -9.30 -7.73 2.38
N LEU A 38 -10.10 -7.22 1.44
CA LEU A 38 -10.25 -5.78 1.19
C LEU A 38 -10.82 -5.02 2.40
N ALA A 39 -11.85 -5.54 3.06
CA ALA A 39 -12.51 -4.85 4.16
C ALA A 39 -11.60 -4.77 5.39
N ALA A 40 -10.89 -5.86 5.70
CA ALA A 40 -9.91 -5.85 6.77
C ALA A 40 -8.71 -4.95 6.41
N GLY A 41 -8.22 -5.07 5.17
CA GLY A 41 -7.06 -4.32 4.67
C GLY A 41 -7.32 -2.83 4.72
N ALA A 42 -8.54 -2.42 4.36
CA ALA A 42 -8.96 -1.04 4.43
C ALA A 42 -8.91 -0.46 5.84
N LYS A 43 -9.48 -1.20 6.81
CA LYS A 43 -9.46 -0.81 8.23
C LYS A 43 -8.03 -0.74 8.78
N THR A 44 -7.17 -1.68 8.40
CA THR A 44 -5.77 -1.65 8.80
C THR A 44 -5.06 -0.44 8.17
N LEU A 45 -5.31 -0.17 6.89
CA LEU A 45 -4.69 0.95 6.17
C LEU A 45 -5.07 2.31 6.79
N GLU A 46 -6.34 2.47 7.15
CA GLU A 46 -6.81 3.67 7.85
C GLU A 46 -6.09 3.85 9.19
N LYS A 47 -5.89 2.76 9.94
CA LYS A 47 -5.17 2.79 11.23
C LYS A 47 -3.69 3.15 11.05
N VAL A 48 -2.98 2.50 10.12
CA VAL A 48 -1.54 2.76 9.92
C VAL A 48 -1.30 4.20 9.46
N ARG A 49 -2.17 4.77 8.60
CA ARG A 49 -2.10 6.18 8.20
C ARG A 49 -2.32 7.15 9.35
N ARG A 50 -3.12 6.79 10.35
CA ARG A 50 -3.30 7.60 11.57
C ARG A 50 -2.09 7.52 12.50
N VAL A 51 -1.42 6.36 12.57
CA VAL A 51 -0.26 6.14 13.44
C VAL A 51 1.01 6.73 12.84
N VAL A 52 1.21 6.58 11.53
CA VAL A 52 2.37 7.12 10.78
C VAL A 52 1.85 7.90 9.56
N PRO A 53 1.47 9.18 9.73
CA PRO A 53 0.89 9.99 8.66
C PRO A 53 1.92 10.55 7.67
N ASP A 54 3.21 10.52 8.01
CA ASP A 54 4.25 11.29 7.30
C ASP A 54 4.83 10.59 6.06
N ILE A 55 4.43 9.34 5.79
CA ILE A 55 4.86 8.58 4.61
C ILE A 55 3.64 8.10 3.80
N PRO A 56 3.77 7.96 2.47
CA PRO A 56 2.73 7.36 1.65
C PRO A 56 2.52 5.89 2.01
N TRP A 57 1.25 5.47 1.98
CA TRP A 57 0.82 4.11 2.29
C TRP A 57 0.13 3.47 1.09
N GLY A 58 0.58 2.27 0.73
CA GLY A 58 0.02 1.49 -0.35
C GLY A 58 -0.50 0.12 0.08
N GLY A 59 -1.34 -0.47 -0.76
CA GLY A 59 -1.87 -1.82 -0.60
C GLY A 59 -1.36 -2.78 -1.67
N TRP A 60 -0.83 -3.94 -1.25
CA TRP A 60 -0.52 -5.04 -2.16
C TRP A 60 -1.71 -6.01 -2.25
N LEU A 61 -2.34 -6.05 -3.42
CA LEU A 61 -3.50 -6.86 -3.77
C LEU A 61 -3.07 -8.19 -4.41
N THR A 62 -2.65 -9.15 -3.60
CA THR A 62 -2.32 -10.50 -4.10
C THR A 62 -3.60 -11.30 -4.34
N GLY A 63 -3.95 -11.55 -5.60
CA GLY A 63 -5.09 -12.40 -5.96
C GLY A 63 -6.46 -11.71 -5.95
N ILE A 64 -6.49 -10.40 -5.70
CA ILE A 64 -7.71 -9.60 -5.75
C ILE A 64 -7.73 -8.90 -7.12
N GLY A 65 -8.65 -9.33 -7.99
CA GLY A 65 -8.79 -8.79 -9.34
C GLY A 65 -9.25 -7.32 -9.35
N GLY A 66 -9.70 -6.83 -10.51
CA GLY A 66 -9.92 -5.40 -10.71
C GLY A 66 -10.94 -4.72 -9.81
N GLU A 67 -11.91 -5.46 -9.28
CA GLU A 67 -12.87 -4.95 -8.32
C GLU A 67 -12.19 -4.53 -6.99
N GLY A 68 -11.09 -5.19 -6.61
CA GLY A 68 -10.30 -4.83 -5.44
C GLY A 68 -9.57 -3.49 -5.59
N ILE A 69 -9.10 -3.18 -6.80
CA ILE A 69 -8.42 -1.91 -7.09
C ILE A 69 -9.40 -0.74 -6.91
N LYS A 70 -10.62 -0.84 -7.46
CA LYS A 70 -11.65 0.20 -7.34
C LYS A 70 -12.13 0.40 -5.90
N GLN A 71 -12.08 -0.63 -5.07
CA GLN A 71 -12.38 -0.48 -3.64
C GLN A 71 -11.23 0.18 -2.88
N MET A 72 -9.97 -0.10 -3.23
CA MET A 72 -8.82 0.52 -2.56
C MET A 72 -8.62 2.00 -2.86
N THR A 73 -8.98 2.46 -4.06
CA THR A 73 -8.98 3.92 -4.34
C THR A 73 -9.92 4.68 -3.42
N LYS A 74 -11.00 4.06 -2.93
CA LYS A 74 -11.95 4.67 -1.98
C LYS A 74 -11.43 4.74 -0.54
N VAL A 75 -10.43 3.93 -0.19
CA VAL A 75 -9.85 3.87 1.16
C VAL A 75 -8.70 4.87 1.33
N GLY A 76 -8.34 5.58 0.25
CA GLY A 76 -7.27 6.58 0.28
C GLY A 76 -5.89 5.96 0.36
N CYS A 77 -5.67 4.80 -0.26
CA CYS A 77 -4.31 4.38 -0.59
C CYS A 77 -3.63 5.47 -1.44
N ASP A 78 -2.37 5.77 -1.15
CA ASP A 78 -1.56 6.64 -1.99
C ASP A 78 -1.10 5.91 -3.26
N PHE A 79 -0.92 4.58 -3.17
CA PHE A 79 -0.60 3.71 -4.30
C PHE A 79 -1.12 2.28 -4.11
N VAL A 80 -1.11 1.49 -5.18
CA VAL A 80 -1.48 0.06 -5.15
C VAL A 80 -0.47 -0.77 -5.92
N ILE A 81 -0.17 -1.98 -5.40
CA ILE A 81 0.65 -2.98 -6.08
C ILE A 81 -0.24 -4.19 -6.36
N PHE A 82 -0.19 -4.70 -7.59
CA PHE A 82 -0.96 -5.85 -8.03
C PHE A 82 -0.14 -6.71 -8.99
N PRO A 83 -0.34 -8.04 -9.04
CA PRO A 83 0.37 -8.88 -9.98
C PRO A 83 -0.06 -8.57 -11.42
N ALA A 84 0.90 -8.29 -12.29
CA ALA A 84 0.63 -8.02 -13.71
C ALA A 84 -0.05 -9.22 -14.41
N ALA A 85 0.30 -10.45 -14.02
CA ALA A 85 -0.24 -11.66 -14.62
C ALA A 85 -1.74 -11.86 -14.36
N SER A 86 -2.27 -11.30 -13.26
CA SER A 86 -3.67 -11.51 -12.84
C SER A 86 -4.50 -10.22 -12.86
N THR A 87 -3.94 -9.11 -13.34
CA THR A 87 -4.60 -7.81 -13.33
C THR A 87 -4.61 -7.22 -14.73
N SER A 88 -5.78 -7.20 -15.35
CA SER A 88 -5.97 -6.57 -16.66
C SER A 88 -5.79 -5.06 -16.59
N LEU A 89 -5.01 -4.50 -17.52
CA LEU A 89 -4.81 -3.05 -17.64
C LEU A 89 -6.13 -2.29 -17.88
N ALA A 90 -7.12 -2.94 -18.49
CA ALA A 90 -8.45 -2.38 -18.74
C ALA A 90 -9.17 -1.93 -17.46
N ILE A 91 -8.81 -2.52 -16.31
CA ILE A 91 -9.34 -2.13 -14.99
C ILE A 91 -8.92 -0.70 -14.62
N LEU A 92 -7.73 -0.26 -15.06
CA LEU A 92 -7.19 1.07 -14.77
C LEU A 92 -7.68 2.13 -15.77
N GLN A 93 -8.23 1.71 -16.91
CA GLN A 93 -8.64 2.58 -18.01
C GLN A 93 -10.10 3.04 -17.92
N GLY A 94 -10.89 2.50 -16.99
CA GLY A 94 -12.31 2.81 -16.80
C GLY A 94 -12.63 3.67 -15.57
N GLY A 95 -11.68 4.50 -15.15
CA GLY A 95 -11.82 5.45 -14.03
C GLY A 95 -12.71 6.63 -14.36
#